data_AF-A0A392VTM0-F1
#
_entry.id   AF-A0A392VTM0-F1
#
_cell.length_a   1.000
_cell.length_b   1.000
_cell.length_c   1.000
_cell.angle_alpha   90.00
_cell.angle_beta   90.00
_cell.angle_gamma   90.00
#
_symmetry.space_group_name_H-M   'P 1'
#
loop_
_entity.id
_entity.type
_entity.pdbx_description
1 polymer ?
#
loop_
_entity_poly.entity_id
_entity_poly.type
_entity_poly.pdbx_seq_one_letter_code
_entity_poly.pdbx_strand_id
1 'polypeptide(L)' 'MMANAMAQEAVSRTKDKEAQEARRVGEDELRLERFMNNKPPMFNGGYDPDGAQKWIEGVERIF' A
#
# COMPACT_ATOMS: atom_id res chain seq x y z
N MET A 1 -29.71 13.82 -26.70
CA MET A 1 -28.68 14.41 -25.81
C MET A 1 -28.22 13.49 -24.67
N MET A 2 -28.70 12.24 -24.54
CA MET A 2 -28.29 11.32 -23.45
C MET A 2 -26.86 10.75 -23.58
N ALA A 3 -26.41 10.47 -24.79
CA ALA A 3 -25.09 9.84 -25.02
C ALA A 3 -23.92 10.71 -24.52
N ASN A 4 -23.98 12.03 -24.72
CA ASN A 4 -22.93 12.94 -24.23
C ASN A 4 -22.91 13.05 -22.70
N ALA A 5 -24.08 13.01 -22.05
CA ALA A 5 -24.15 13.06 -20.59
C ALA A 5 -23.52 11.81 -19.95
N MET A 6 -23.82 10.62 -20.48
CA MET A 6 -23.24 9.36 -20.01
C MET A 6 -21.73 9.30 -20.26
N ALA A 7 -21.26 9.84 -21.39
CA ALA A 7 -19.83 9.94 -21.69
C ALA A 7 -19.11 10.87 -20.71
N GLN A 8 -19.70 12.03 -20.38
CA GLN A 8 -19.14 12.95 -19.41
C GLN A 8 -19.14 12.36 -17.99
N GLU A 9 -20.19 11.67 -17.59
CA GLU A 9 -20.26 11.00 -16.30
C GLU A 9 -19.22 9.89 -16.17
N ALA A 10 -19.03 9.09 -17.23
CA ALA A 10 -17.98 8.07 -17.26
C ALA A 10 -16.58 8.68 -17.07
N VAL A 11 -16.30 9.79 -17.75
CA VAL A 11 -15.01 10.52 -17.62
C VAL A 11 -14.82 11.13 -16.24
N SER A 12 -15.88 11.68 -15.63
CA SER A 12 -15.79 12.19 -14.26
C SER A 12 -15.47 11.07 -13.26
N ARG A 13 -16.14 9.92 -13.40
CA ARG A 13 -15.89 8.74 -12.55
C ARG A 13 -14.49 8.17 -12.72
N THR A 14 -13.90 8.20 -13.93
CA THR A 14 -12.51 7.75 -14.12
C THR A 14 -11.53 8.71 -13.47
N LYS A 15 -11.74 10.03 -13.58
CA LYS A 15 -10.89 11.02 -12.93
C LYS A 15 -10.90 10.90 -11.40
N ASP A 16 -12.08 10.66 -10.81
CA ASP A 16 -12.18 10.46 -9.36
C ASP A 16 -11.44 9.19 -8.90
N LYS A 17 -11.48 8.12 -9.71
CA LYS A 17 -10.72 6.88 -9.45
C LYS A 17 -9.21 7.12 -9.55
N GLU A 18 -8.75 7.78 -10.60
CA GLU A 18 -7.34 8.13 -10.80
C GLU A 18 -6.80 8.99 -9.65
N ALA A 19 -7.57 9.99 -9.21
CA ALA A 19 -7.22 10.82 -8.07
C ALA A 19 -7.18 10.03 -6.76
N GLN A 20 -8.09 9.06 -6.58
CA GLN A 20 -8.07 8.17 -5.42
C GLN A 20 -6.87 7.22 -5.44
N GLU A 21 -6.52 6.66 -6.60
CA GLU A 21 -5.34 5.81 -6.76
C GLU A 21 -4.06 6.59 -6.48
N ALA A 22 -3.91 7.79 -7.03
CA ALA A 22 -2.74 8.63 -6.77
C ALA A 22 -2.57 8.94 -5.27
N ARG A 23 -3.68 9.16 -4.55
CA ARG A 23 -3.65 9.34 -3.08
C ARG A 23 -3.20 8.07 -2.36
N ARG A 24 -3.72 6.90 -2.76
CA ARG A 24 -3.34 5.60 -2.18
C ARG A 24 -1.86 5.28 -2.40
N VAL A 25 -1.36 5.50 -3.61
CA VAL A 25 0.07 5.31 -3.94
C VAL A 25 0.94 6.20 -3.04
N GLY A 26 0.58 7.48 -2.87
CA GLY A 26 1.28 8.37 -1.96
C GLY A 26 1.24 7.91 -0.49
N GLU A 27 0.09 7.41 -0.01
CA GLU A 27 -0.03 6.84 1.34
C GLU A 27 0.84 5.58 1.51
N ASP A 28 0.88 4.71 0.52
CA ASP A 28 1.67 3.47 0.55
C ASP A 28 3.19 3.76 0.46
N GLU A 29 3.62 4.76 -0.32
CA GLU A 29 5.00 5.25 -0.33
C GLU A 29 5.42 5.78 1.05
N LEU A 30 4.56 6.56 1.72
CA LEU A 30 4.83 7.05 3.08
C LEU A 30 4.87 5.91 4.12
N ARG A 31 4.05 4.86 3.93
CA ARG A 31 4.10 3.65 4.77
C ARG A 31 5.39 2.88 4.58
N LEU A 32 5.84 2.72 3.33
CA LEU A 32 7.10 2.06 3.02
C LEU A 32 8.29 2.84 3.58
N GLU A 33 8.31 4.16 3.41
CA GLU A 33 9.37 5.02 3.94
C GLU A 33 9.45 4.90 5.48
N ARG A 34 8.30 4.97 6.17
CA ARG A 34 8.23 4.77 7.62
C ARG A 34 8.75 3.40 8.02
N PHE A 35 8.38 2.35 7.30
CA PHE A 35 8.84 0.99 7.58
C PHE A 35 10.36 0.89 7.47
N MET A 36 10.94 1.38 6.37
CA MET A 36 12.39 1.34 6.14
C MET A 36 13.18 2.19 7.15
N ASN A 37 12.66 3.36 7.53
CA ASN A 37 13.29 4.23 8.53
C ASN A 37 13.38 3.59 9.92
N ASN A 38 12.50 2.63 10.24
CA ASN A 38 12.54 1.87 11.50
C ASN A 38 13.46 0.64 11.46
N LYS A 39 14.20 0.42 10.36
CA LYS A 39 15.21 -0.64 10.22
C LYS A 39 14.63 -2.03 10.54
N PRO A 40 13.76 -2.56 9.67
CA PRO A 40 13.09 -3.83 9.92
C PRO A 40 14.09 -4.99 10.06
N PRO A 41 13.74 -6.02 10.85
CA PRO A 41 14.56 -7.22 10.93
C PRO A 41 14.61 -7.93 9.57
N MET A 42 15.79 -8.48 9.23
CA MET A 42 15.96 -9.28 8.02
C MET A 42 15.37 -10.68 8.22
N PHE A 43 14.62 -11.15 7.22
CA PHE A 43 14.15 -12.53 7.18
C PHE A 43 15.19 -13.40 6.46
N ASN A 44 15.80 -14.34 7.21
CA ASN A 44 16.84 -15.21 6.66
C ASN A 44 16.28 -16.39 5.84
N GLY A 45 14.96 -16.63 5.90
CA GLY A 45 14.32 -17.78 5.26
C GLY A 45 14.67 -19.12 5.92
N GLY A 46 14.28 -20.22 5.26
CA GLY A 46 14.46 -21.58 5.77
C GLY A 46 13.32 -22.06 6.69
N TYR A 47 13.33 -23.35 7.04
CA TYR A 47 12.38 -23.93 7.99
C TYR A 47 12.87 -23.70 9.43
N ASP A 48 12.71 -22.47 9.90
CA ASP A 48 12.98 -22.05 11.28
C ASP A 48 11.71 -21.39 11.86
N PRO A 49 10.82 -22.18 12.50
CA PRO A 49 9.58 -21.65 13.07
C PRO A 49 9.82 -20.57 14.14
N ASP A 50 10.84 -20.74 14.98
CA ASP A 50 11.17 -19.80 16.05
C ASP A 50 11.74 -18.49 15.48
N GLY A 51 12.61 -18.60 14.47
CA GLY A 51 13.14 -17.44 13.75
C GLY A 51 12.05 -16.67 13.00
N ALA A 52 11.10 -17.38 12.38
CA ALA A 52 9.95 -16.77 11.73
C ALA A 52 9.06 -16.03 12.74
N GLN A 53 8.78 -16.63 13.90
CA GLN A 53 8.00 -15.97 14.95
C GLN A 53 8.68 -14.68 15.43
N LYS A 54 9.98 -14.73 15.73
CA LYS A 54 10.74 -13.54 16.16
C LYS A 54 10.78 -12.45 15.10
N TRP A 55 10.84 -12.84 13.83
CA TRP A 55 10.78 -11.89 12.72
C TRP A 55 9.42 -11.18 12.67
N ILE A 56 8.30 -11.91 12.80
CA ILE A 56 6.94 -11.33 12.86
C ILE A 56 6.82 -10.36 14.04
N GLU A 57 7.22 -10.76 15.25
CA GLU A 57 7.20 -9.90 16.43
C GLU A 57 8.02 -8.61 16.24
N GLY A 58 9.14 -8.70 15.50
CA GLY A 58 9.97 -7.54 15.18
C GLY A 58 9.33 -6.61 14.15
N VAL A 59 8.59 -7.16 13.17
CA VAL A 59 7.82 -6.38 12.18
C VAL A 59 6.63 -5.68 12.83
N GLU A 60 5.89 -6.36 13.72
CA GLU A 60 4.74 -5.79 14.43
C GLU A 60 5.09 -4.59 15.31
N ARG A 61 6.33 -4.49 15.79
CA ARG A 61 6.81 -3.32 16.56
C ARG A 61 6.98 -2.06 15.72
N ILE A 62 7.00 -2.16 14.39
CA ILE A 62 7.25 -1.06 13.46
C ILE A 62 5.94 -0.42 12.95
N PHE A 63 4.88 -1.21 12.89
CA PHE A 63 3.54 -0.77 12.47
C PHE A 63 2.73 -0.22 13.65
#